data_AF-A0AAU7VPQ1-F1
#
_entry.id   AF-A0AAU7VPQ1-F1
#
_cell.length_a   1.000
_cell.length_b   1.000
_cell.length_c   1.000
_cell.angle_alpha   90.00
_cell.angle_beta   90.00
_cell.angle_gamma   90.00
#
_symmetry.space_group_name_H-M   'P 1'
#
loop_
_entity.id
_entity.type
_entity.pdbx_description
1 polymer ?
#
loop_
_entity_poly.entity_id
_entity_poly.type
_entity_poly.pdbx_seq_one_letter_code
_entity_poly.pdbx_strand_id
1 'polypeptide(L)' 'MPNVDVIFQIAGIGILIAIFSIVLEQAQKKEQGQMLTLGGVVVILLIVLNLIADLFETIKTIFHL' A
#
# COMPACT_ATOMS: atom_id res chain seq x y z
N MET A 1 2.50 -16.57 12.67
CA MET A 1 3.62 -16.05 11.85
C MET A 1 3.16 -14.73 11.22
N PRO A 2 3.23 -13.58 11.92
CA PRO A 2 2.49 -12.37 11.53
C PRO A 2 3.24 -11.41 10.59
N ASN A 3 4.56 -11.54 10.43
CA ASN A 3 5.35 -10.51 9.74
C ASN A 3 5.34 -10.62 8.20
N VAL A 4 4.94 -11.77 7.66
CA VAL A 4 4.98 -12.02 6.20
C VAL A 4 3.67 -11.57 5.53
N ASP A 5 2.56 -11.56 6.27
CA ASP A 5 1.24 -11.21 5.75
C ASP A 5 1.19 -9.78 5.20
N VAL A 6 1.83 -8.82 5.89
CA VAL A 6 1.94 -7.43 5.45
C VAL A 6 2.74 -7.32 4.14
N ILE A 7 3.83 -8.08 4.02
CA ILE A 7 4.66 -8.09 2.80
C ILE A 7 3.87 -8.69 1.63
N PHE A 8 3.15 -9.79 1.85
CA PHE A 8 2.27 -10.38 0.84
C PHE A 8 1.12 -9.45 0.43
N GLN A 9 0.53 -8.72 1.39
CA GLN A 9 -0.52 -7.75 1.12
C GLN A 9 -0.01 -6.60 0.24
N ILE A 10 1.16 -6.03 0.58
CA ILE A 10 1.78 -4.96 -0.22
C ILE A 10 2.16 -5.47 -1.62
N ALA A 11 2.73 -6.68 -1.71
CA ALA A 11 3.07 -7.30 -2.99
C ALA A 11 1.83 -7.54 -3.86
N GLY A 12 0.72 -8.02 -3.27
CA GLY A 12 -0.54 -8.22 -3.96
C GLY A 12 -1.11 -6.91 -4.52
N ILE A 13 -1.09 -5.84 -3.72
CA ILE A 13 -1.51 -4.50 -4.16
C ILE A 13 -0.61 -4.00 -5.30
N GLY A 14 0.70 -4.20 -5.20
CA GLY A 14 1.66 -3.84 -6.25
C GLY A 14 1.39 -4.55 -7.58
N ILE A 15 1.10 -5.86 -7.54
CA ILE A 15 0.72 -6.64 -8.71
C ILE A 15 -0.58 -6.11 -9.33
N LEU A 16 -1.60 -5.82 -8.50
CA LEU A 16 -2.87 -5.27 -8.99
C LEU A 16 -2.66 -3.92 -9.69
N ILE A 17 -1.90 -3.00 -9.08
CA ILE A 17 -1.59 -1.70 -9.68
C ILE A 17 -0.88 -1.87 -11.03
N ALA A 18 0.09 -2.79 -11.12
CA ALA A 18 0.80 -3.06 -12.36
C ALA A 18 -0.15 -3.59 -13.45
N ILE A 19 -1.03 -4.53 -13.11
CA ILE A 19 -2.02 -5.08 -14.04
C ILE A 19 -2.97 -3.97 -14.53
N PHE A 20 -3.50 -3.15 -13.63
CA PHE A 20 -4.38 -2.03 -14.00
C PHE A 20 -3.66 -1.02 -14.89
N SER A 21 -2.41 -0.68 -14.59
CA SER A 21 -1.60 0.24 -15.40
C SER A 21 -1.44 -0.26 -16.84
N ILE A 22 -1.13 -1.56 -17.00
CA ILE A 22 -1.02 -2.21 -18.32
C ILE A 22 -2.36 -2.18 -19.06
N VAL A 23 -3.47 -2.49 -18.38
CA VAL A 23 -4.81 -2.49 -18.98
C VAL A 23 -5.22 -1.08 -19.41
N LEU A 24 -4.94 -0.07 -18.59
CA LEU A 24 -5.23 1.34 -18.90
C LEU A 24 -4.40 1.86 -20.07
N GLU A 25 -3.13 1.44 -20.18
CA GLU A 25 -2.28 1.76 -21.32
C GLU A 25 -2.80 1.12 -22.62
N GLN A 26 -3.23 -0.15 -22.57
CA GLN A 26 -3.88 -0.82 -23.71
C GLN A 26 -5.21 -0.15 -24.11
N ALA A 27 -5.94 0.42 -23.15
CA ALA A 27 -7.18 1.16 -23.40
C ALA A 27 -6.96 2.59 -23.96
N GLN A 28 -5.72 2.99 -24.27
CA GLN A 28 -5.36 4.36 -24.66
C GLN A 28 -5.70 5.40 -23.57
N LYS A 29 -5.72 4.98 -22.29
CA LYS A 29 -6.06 5.78 -21.10
C LYS A 29 -4.81 6.06 -20.26
N LYS A 30 -3.78 6.61 -20.91
CA LYS A 30 -2.44 6.81 -20.32
C LYS A 30 -2.44 7.74 -19.11
N GLU A 31 -3.29 8.77 -19.11
CA GLU A 31 -3.43 9.71 -18.00
C GLU A 31 -3.95 9.02 -16.73
N GLN A 32 -4.95 8.14 -16.87
CA GLN A 32 -5.47 7.34 -15.77
C GLN A 32 -4.44 6.32 -15.26
N GLY A 33 -3.61 5.74 -16.13
CA GLY A 33 -2.49 4.87 -15.72
C GLY A 33 -1.43 5.59 -14.88
N GLN A 34 -1.12 6.85 -15.21
CA GLN A 34 -0.23 7.68 -14.40
C GLN A 34 -0.85 8.02 -13.03
N MET A 35 -2.12 8.43 -13.00
CA MET A 35 -2.85 8.68 -11.76
C MET A 35 -2.91 7.44 -10.86
N LEU A 36 -3.12 6.26 -11.45
CA LEU A 36 -3.13 4.98 -10.73
C LEU A 36 -1.77 4.69 -10.08
N THR A 37 -0.67 4.94 -10.80
CA THR A 37 0.68 4.72 -10.25
C THR A 37 0.92 5.61 -9.03
N LEU A 38 0.55 6.89 -9.11
CA LEU A 38 0.63 7.83 -7.98
C LEU A 38 -0.29 7.41 -6.82
N GLY A 39 -1.54 7.06 -7.10
CA GLY A 39 -2.48 6.56 -6.09
C GLY A 39 -2.01 5.28 -5.42
N GLY A 40 -1.38 4.40 -6.19
CA GLY A 40 -0.76 3.16 -5.69
C GLY A 40 0.33 3.42 -4.65
N VAL A 41 1.20 4.40 -4.90
CA VAL A 41 2.21 4.83 -3.92
C VAL A 41 1.56 5.39 -2.66
N VAL A 42 0.51 6.22 -2.79
CA VAL A 42 -0.21 6.77 -1.64
C VAL A 42 -0.82 5.68 -0.78
N VAL A 43 -1.45 4.65 -1.38
CA VAL A 43 -2.03 3.52 -0.65
C VAL A 43 -0.96 2.76 0.13
N ILE A 44 0.22 2.52 -0.46
CA ILE A 44 1.32 1.86 0.23
C ILE A 44 1.80 2.71 1.42
N LEU A 45 1.93 4.04 1.25
CA LEU A 45 2.29 4.93 2.34
C LEU A 45 1.26 4.89 3.49
N LEU A 46 -0.03 4.80 3.20
CA LEU A 46 -1.07 4.65 4.23
C LEU A 46 -0.93 3.35 5.00
N ILE A 47 -0.57 2.24 4.35
CA ILE A 47 -0.30 0.97 5.03
C ILE A 47 0.87 1.14 6.01
N VAL A 48 1.98 1.75 5.55
CA VAL A 48 3.14 2.02 6.40
C VAL A 48 2.78 2.92 7.59
N LEU A 49 1.94 3.93 7.39
CA LEU A 49 1.48 4.82 8.48
C LEU A 49 0.69 4.07 9.54
N ASN A 50 -0.19 3.14 9.15
CA ASN A 50 -0.91 2.32 10.13
C ASN A 50 0.03 1.44 10.95
N LEU A 51 1.04 0.81 10.31
CA LEU A 51 2.07 0.08 11.05
C LEU A 51 2.77 0.98 12.07
N ILE A 52 3.16 2.20 11.67
CA ILE A 52 3.78 3.14 12.60
C ILE A 52 2.82 3.48 13.75
N ALA A 53 1.54 3.70 13.48
CA ALA A 53 0.53 3.97 14.50
C ALA A 53 0.39 2.81 15.50
N ASP A 54 0.31 1.57 15.02
CA ASP A 54 0.25 0.36 15.85
C ASP A 54 1.49 0.23 16.74
N LEU A 55 2.66 0.58 16.20
CA LEU A 55 3.91 0.62 16.96
C LEU A 55 3.85 1.67 18.07
N PHE A 56 3.33 2.86 17.79
CA PHE A 56 3.13 3.90 18.80
C PHE A 56 2.11 3.49 19.86
N GLU A 57 1.02 2.82 19.49
CA GLU A 57 0.03 2.30 20.43
C GLU A 57 0.63 1.21 21.33
N THR A 58 1.45 0.33 20.76
CA THR A 58 2.20 -0.68 21.51
C THR A 58 3.14 -0.02 22.52
N ILE A 59 3.85 1.04 22.12
CA ILE A 59 4.71 1.82 23.02
C ILE A 59 3.86 2.42 24.15
N LYS A 60 2.77 3.14 23.86
CA LYS A 60 1.89 3.72 24.89
C LYS A 60 1.38 2.67 25.87
N THR A 61 0.97 1.51 25.36
CA THR A 61 0.50 0.38 26.17
C THR A 61 1.58 -0.12 27.13
N ILE A 62 2.82 -0.31 26.66
CA ILE A 62 3.94 -0.76 27.49
C ILE A 62 4.26 0.27 28.58
N PHE A 63 4.17 1.56 28.26
CA PHE A 63 4.43 2.63 29.21
C PHE A 63 3.19 3.00 30.07
N HIS A 64 2.05 2.32 29.90
CA HIS A 64 0.76 2.64 30.54
C HIS A 64 0.33 4.12 30.41
N LEU A 65 0.59 4.74 29.25
CA LEU A 65 0.15 6.10 28.91
C LEU A 65 -1.17 6.14 28.14
#